data_AF-A0AAW9L9M8-F1
#
_entry.id   AF-A0AAW9L9M8-F1
#
_cell.length_a   1.000
_cell.length_b   1.000
_cell.length_c   1.000
_cell.angle_alpha   90.00
_cell.angle_beta   90.00
_cell.angle_gamma   90.00
#
_symmetry.space_group_name_H-M   'P 1'
#
loop_
_entity.id
_entity.type
_entity.pdbx_description
1 polymer ?
#
loop_
_entity_poly.entity_id
_entity_poly.type
_entity_poly.pdbx_seq_one_letter_code
_entity_poly.pdbx_strand_id
1 'polypeptide(L)'
;MTEPRTQIENYRDRIRESDEITKDDADVLIEFSDQMDLLKSEYSDLRHRDLLGHCTRIAENVGGLADALEDHDAAEEIVRWINRTHENEWTNADYRAALRVFGGAQPTATSKTSPIVSNGCRRGQAIAMIPAQTRLIC
;
A
#
# COMPACT_ATOMS: atom_id res chain seq x y z
N MET A 1 10.94 10.56 21.61
CA MET A 1 10.22 9.74 20.61
C MET A 1 9.16 10.63 20.00
N THR A 2 9.21 10.84 18.68
CA THR A 2 8.21 11.65 17.97
C THR A 2 6.89 10.89 17.91
N GLU A 3 5.77 11.58 18.10
CA GLU A 3 4.45 10.93 18.01
C GLU A 3 4.23 10.36 16.59
N PRO A 4 3.52 9.21 16.45
CA PRO A 4 3.30 8.58 15.15
C PRO A 4 2.63 9.51 14.12
N ARG A 5 1.72 10.38 14.57
CA ARG A 5 1.07 11.38 13.72
C ARG A 5 2.03 12.40 13.13
N THR A 6 2.91 12.96 13.94
CA THR A 6 3.93 13.88 13.44
C THR A 6 4.87 13.20 12.44
N GLN A 7 5.15 11.90 12.61
CA GLN A 7 5.93 11.15 11.61
C GLN A 7 5.17 10.99 10.30
N ILE A 8 3.85 10.73 10.33
CA ILE A 8 3.01 10.67 9.12
C ILE A 8 3.05 12.01 8.40
N GLU A 9 2.85 13.13 9.11
CA GLU A 9 2.90 14.47 8.53
C GLU A 9 4.26 14.74 7.87
N ASN A 10 5.36 14.41 8.55
CA ASN A 10 6.70 14.55 7.98
C ASN A 10 6.90 13.71 6.71
N TYR A 11 6.32 12.50 6.64
CA TYR A 11 6.36 11.70 5.42
C TYR A 11 5.54 12.36 4.30
N ARG A 12 4.35 12.88 4.61
CA ARG A 12 3.51 13.58 3.62
C ARG A 12 4.21 14.83 3.08
N ASP A 13 4.88 15.59 3.92
CA ASP A 13 5.64 16.77 3.49
C ASP A 13 6.84 16.37 2.64
N ARG A 14 7.59 15.35 3.07
CA ARG A 14 8.69 14.78 2.28
C ARG A 14 8.22 14.28 0.91
N ILE A 15 7.07 13.62 0.81
CA ILE A 15 6.52 13.14 -0.46
C ILE A 15 6.20 14.32 -1.39
N ARG A 16 5.69 15.44 -0.87
CA ARG A 16 5.33 16.62 -1.66
C ARG A 16 6.54 17.42 -2.12
N GLU A 17 7.60 17.44 -1.32
CA GLU A 17 8.79 18.28 -1.56
C GLU A 17 9.93 17.53 -2.25
N SER A 18 9.89 16.20 -2.29
CA SER A 18 10.98 15.40 -2.85
C SER A 18 11.00 15.42 -4.38
N ASP A 19 12.14 15.77 -4.95
CA ASP A 19 12.41 15.66 -6.40
C ASP A 19 12.75 14.21 -6.83
N GLU A 20 12.96 13.30 -5.87
CA GLU A 20 13.28 11.88 -6.14
C GLU A 20 12.03 11.04 -6.43
N ILE A 21 10.85 11.54 -6.06
CA ILE A 21 9.56 10.85 -6.23
C ILE A 21 8.85 11.46 -7.44
N THR A 22 8.36 10.62 -8.34
CA THR A 22 7.59 11.11 -9.49
C THR A 22 6.29 11.73 -9.01
N LYS A 23 5.76 12.71 -9.75
CA LYS A 23 4.51 13.38 -9.36
C LYS A 23 3.35 12.38 -9.26
N ASP A 24 3.28 11.42 -10.18
CA ASP A 24 2.23 10.41 -10.19
C ASP A 24 2.33 9.51 -8.94
N ASP A 25 3.54 9.10 -8.56
CA ASP A 25 3.79 8.34 -7.32
C ASP A 25 3.45 9.17 -6.07
N ALA A 26 3.82 10.45 -6.06
CA ALA A 26 3.52 11.34 -4.95
C ALA A 26 2.00 11.52 -4.76
N ASP A 27 1.26 11.72 -5.85
CA ASP A 27 -0.19 11.89 -5.81
C ASP A 27 -0.89 10.64 -5.25
N VAL A 28 -0.52 9.43 -5.71
CA VAL A 28 -1.11 8.18 -5.19
C VAL A 28 -0.71 7.90 -3.74
N LEU A 29 0.50 8.28 -3.31
CA LEU A 29 0.94 8.14 -1.91
C LEU A 29 0.16 9.06 -0.96
N ILE A 30 -0.12 10.29 -1.39
CA ILE A 30 -0.91 11.23 -0.61
C ILE A 30 -2.36 10.76 -0.51
N GLU A 31 -2.95 10.29 -1.61
CA GLU A 31 -4.29 9.72 -1.61
C GLU A 31 -4.40 8.50 -0.69
N PHE A 32 -3.40 7.61 -0.73
CA PHE A 32 -3.32 6.48 0.19
C PHE A 32 -3.29 6.93 1.65
N SER A 33 -2.52 7.96 1.98
CA SER A 33 -2.46 8.51 3.34
C SER A 33 -3.81 9.09 3.77
N ASP A 34 -4.50 9.81 2.87
CA ASP A 34 -5.84 10.34 3.14
C ASP A 34 -6.86 9.21 3.38
N GLN A 35 -6.77 8.12 2.62
CA GLN A 35 -7.62 6.96 2.85
C GLN A 35 -7.34 6.30 4.21
N MET A 36 -6.08 6.16 4.60
CA MET A 36 -5.72 5.64 5.93
C MET A 36 -6.26 6.55 7.04
N ASP A 37 -6.30 7.87 6.81
CA ASP A 37 -6.89 8.81 7.75
C ASP A 37 -8.43 8.64 7.89
N LEU A 38 -9.12 8.20 6.82
CA LEU A 38 -10.54 7.86 6.88
C LEU A 38 -10.78 6.53 7.62
N LEU A 39 -9.85 5.58 7.50
CA LEU A 39 -9.91 4.25 8.12
C LEU A 39 -9.31 4.18 9.53
N LYS A 40 -9.25 5.31 10.25
CA LYS A 40 -8.69 5.42 11.62
C LYS A 40 -9.30 4.46 12.65
N SER A 41 -10.51 3.96 12.44
CA SER A 41 -11.12 2.94 13.30
C SER A 41 -10.52 1.55 13.08
N GLU A 42 -9.96 1.28 11.90
CA GLU A 42 -9.38 0.00 11.51
C GLU A 42 -7.85 0.00 11.62
N TYR A 43 -7.22 1.13 11.33
CA TYR A 43 -5.77 1.30 11.35
C TYR A 43 -5.32 2.28 12.41
N SER A 44 -4.36 1.86 13.24
CA SER A 44 -3.69 2.75 14.19
C SER A 44 -2.72 3.69 13.48
N ASP A 45 -2.44 4.85 14.09
CA ASP A 45 -1.45 5.80 13.55
C ASP A 45 -0.06 5.16 13.40
N LEU A 46 0.30 4.17 14.24
CA LEU A 46 1.52 3.40 14.08
C LEU A 46 1.53 2.58 12.78
N ARG A 47 0.42 1.90 12.49
CA ARG A 47 0.30 1.10 11.28
C ARG A 47 0.25 1.98 10.03
N HIS A 48 -0.45 3.12 10.08
CA HIS A 48 -0.43 4.11 9.00
C HIS A 48 1.01 4.58 8.73
N ARG A 49 1.74 4.98 9.77
CA ARG A 49 3.16 5.38 9.63
C ARG A 49 4.00 4.29 8.96
N ASP A 50 3.88 3.05 9.41
CA ASP A 50 4.71 1.95 8.87
C ASP A 50 4.40 1.69 7.40
N LEU A 51 3.11 1.63 7.04
CA LEU A 51 2.68 1.44 5.66
C LEU A 51 3.16 2.59 4.76
N LEU A 52 2.92 3.84 5.17
CA LEU A 52 3.33 5.01 4.39
C LEU A 52 4.84 5.06 4.23
N GLY A 53 5.61 4.83 5.30
CA GLY A 53 7.07 4.84 5.26
C GLY A 53 7.66 3.77 4.33
N HIS A 54 7.08 2.56 4.29
CA HIS A 54 7.50 1.53 3.34
C HIS A 54 7.19 1.92 1.90
N CYS A 55 6.00 2.46 1.63
CA CYS A 55 5.63 2.89 0.27
C CYS A 55 6.48 4.08 -0.21
N THR A 56 6.76 5.07 0.64
CA THR A 56 7.67 6.18 0.32
C THR A 56 9.05 5.66 -0.06
N ARG A 57 9.59 4.71 0.69
CA ARG A 57 10.93 4.16 0.41
C ARG A 57 10.98 3.37 -0.90
N ILE A 58 9.89 2.68 -1.26
CA ILE A 58 9.78 2.06 -2.59
C ILE A 58 9.78 3.15 -3.68
N ALA A 59 8.99 4.20 -3.51
CA ALA A 59 8.90 5.29 -4.49
C ALA A 59 10.25 6.00 -4.70
N GLU A 60 11.03 6.21 -3.65
CA GLU A 60 12.36 6.84 -3.73
C GLU A 60 13.42 5.95 -4.40
N ASN A 61 13.32 4.61 -4.28
CA ASN A 61 14.37 3.70 -4.75
C ASN A 61 14.07 3.06 -6.10
N VAL A 62 12.80 2.75 -6.36
CA VAL A 62 12.34 2.05 -7.57
C VAL A 62 11.47 2.98 -8.42
N GLY A 63 10.58 3.75 -7.76
CA GLY A 63 9.51 4.48 -8.44
C GLY A 63 8.46 3.55 -9.05
N GLY A 64 7.52 4.10 -9.81
CA GLY A 64 6.52 3.33 -10.54
C GLY A 64 5.48 2.68 -9.62
N LEU A 65 5.25 3.29 -8.46
CA LEU A 65 4.24 2.85 -7.50
C LEU A 65 2.83 3.04 -8.06
N ALA A 66 2.61 4.14 -8.80
CA ALA A 66 1.39 4.39 -9.54
C ALA A 66 1.18 3.36 -10.66
N ASP A 67 2.22 3.04 -11.42
CA ASP A 67 2.17 2.02 -12.48
C ASP A 67 1.86 0.63 -11.91
N ALA A 68 2.43 0.29 -10.74
CA ALA A 68 2.20 -0.98 -10.07
C ALA A 68 0.75 -1.21 -9.61
N LEU A 69 -0.09 -0.18 -9.60
CA LEU A 69 -1.53 -0.33 -9.35
C LEU A 69 -2.28 -0.89 -10.57
N GLU A 70 -1.77 -0.66 -11.78
CA GLU A 70 -2.43 -1.01 -13.04
C GLU A 70 -1.68 -2.12 -13.82
N ASP A 71 -0.36 -2.21 -13.62
CA ASP A 71 0.53 -3.14 -14.31
C ASP A 71 1.17 -4.14 -13.34
N HIS A 72 0.93 -5.42 -13.62
CA HIS A 72 1.50 -6.53 -12.88
C HIS A 72 3.03 -6.59 -13.00
N ASP A 73 3.60 -6.28 -14.17
CA ASP A 73 5.04 -6.34 -14.39
C ASP A 73 5.76 -5.24 -13.59
N ALA A 74 5.14 -4.06 -13.47
CA ALA A 74 5.63 -2.99 -12.60
C ALA A 74 5.60 -3.40 -11.11
N ALA A 75 4.52 -4.07 -10.68
CA ALA A 75 4.44 -4.60 -9.32
C ALA A 75 5.50 -5.70 -9.06
N GLU A 76 5.78 -6.56 -10.04
CA GLU A 76 6.82 -7.57 -9.93
C GLU A 76 8.22 -6.95 -9.81
N GLU A 77 8.52 -5.86 -10.53
CA GLU A 77 9.80 -5.18 -10.40
C GLU A 77 10.04 -4.64 -8.99
N ILE A 78 9.01 -4.06 -8.36
CA ILE A 78 9.07 -3.63 -6.96
C ILE A 78 9.36 -4.84 -6.05
N VAL A 79 8.66 -5.96 -6.24
CA VAL A 79 8.89 -7.18 -5.44
C VAL A 79 10.28 -7.76 -5.68
N ARG A 80 10.79 -7.74 -6.92
CA ARG A 80 12.16 -8.15 -7.24
C ARG A 80 13.18 -7.24 -6.57
N TRP A 81 12.93 -5.94 -6.47
CA TRP A 81 13.79 -5.02 -5.72
C TRP A 81 13.75 -5.32 -4.22
N ILE A 82 12.57 -5.51 -3.61
CA ILE A 82 12.42 -5.89 -2.20
C ILE A 82 13.27 -7.14 -1.88
N ASN A 83 13.11 -8.19 -2.70
CA ASN A 83 13.81 -9.47 -2.53
C ASN A 83 15.34 -9.36 -2.68
N ARG A 84 15.84 -8.42 -3.50
CA ARG A 84 17.27 -8.20 -3.73
C ARG A 84 17.91 -7.32 -2.66
N THR A 85 17.16 -6.36 -2.12
CA THR A 85 17.67 -5.34 -1.19
C THR A 85 17.69 -5.82 0.25
N HIS A 86 16.77 -6.71 0.62
CA HIS A 86 16.62 -7.15 2.00
C HIS A 86 16.76 -8.67 2.12
N GLU A 87 17.76 -9.10 2.88
CA GLU A 87 17.98 -10.52 3.20
C GLU A 87 17.09 -11.00 4.35
N ASN A 88 16.54 -10.08 5.16
CA ASN A 88 15.66 -10.40 6.28
C ASN A 88 14.22 -10.64 5.80
N GLU A 89 13.72 -11.85 6.04
CA GLU A 89 12.36 -12.28 5.70
C GLU A 89 11.28 -11.41 6.34
N TRP A 90 11.47 -10.96 7.58
CA TRP A 90 10.50 -10.11 8.29
C TRP A 90 10.30 -8.77 7.58
N THR A 91 11.40 -8.11 7.22
CA THR A 91 11.36 -6.85 6.49
C THR A 91 10.71 -7.04 5.11
N ASN A 92 11.04 -8.13 4.42
CA ASN A 92 10.40 -8.46 3.15
C ASN A 92 8.89 -8.66 3.29
N ALA A 93 8.44 -9.30 4.37
CA ALA A 93 7.02 -9.46 4.65
C ALA A 93 6.33 -8.11 4.89
N ASP A 94 6.97 -7.18 5.60
CA ASP A 94 6.42 -5.85 5.88
C ASP A 94 6.25 -5.02 4.59
N TYR A 95 7.26 -4.99 3.71
CA TYR A 95 7.13 -4.30 2.42
C TYR A 95 6.04 -4.90 1.54
N ARG A 96 5.93 -6.24 1.48
CA ARG A 96 4.87 -6.89 0.69
C ARG A 96 3.48 -6.64 1.29
N ALA A 97 3.37 -6.61 2.61
CA ALA A 97 2.12 -6.25 3.28
C ALA A 97 1.73 -4.80 2.99
N ALA A 98 2.71 -3.88 2.96
CA ALA A 98 2.49 -2.49 2.58
C ALA A 98 1.96 -2.38 1.14
N LEU A 99 2.63 -3.02 0.18
CA LEU A 99 2.21 -3.02 -1.23
C LEU A 99 0.79 -3.59 -1.41
N ARG A 100 0.45 -4.66 -0.68
CA ARG A 100 -0.89 -5.26 -0.73
C ARG A 100 -1.99 -4.35 -0.18
N VAL A 101 -1.72 -3.68 0.96
CA VAL A 101 -2.69 -2.75 1.56
C VAL A 101 -2.82 -1.51 0.67
N PHE A 102 -1.72 -1.02 0.10
CA PHE A 102 -1.71 0.09 -0.84
C PHE A 102 -2.62 -0.16 -2.04
N GLY A 103 -2.47 -1.30 -2.73
CA GLY A 103 -3.32 -1.65 -3.86
C GLY A 103 -4.80 -1.90 -3.50
N GLY A 104 -5.09 -2.26 -2.24
CA GLY A 104 -6.47 -2.47 -1.78
C GLY A 104 -7.17 -1.20 -1.26
N ALA A 105 -6.41 -0.19 -0.83
CA ALA A 105 -6.92 1.04 -0.24
C ALA A 105 -7.28 2.10 -1.29
N GLN A 106 -6.63 2.07 -2.46
CA GLN A 106 -6.92 3.02 -3.53
C GLN A 106 -8.39 2.88 -3.97
N PRO A 107 -9.17 3.97 -4.00
CA PRO A 107 -10.52 3.92 -4.50
C PRO A 107 -10.45 3.50 -5.97
N THR A 108 -11.11 2.40 -6.31
CA THR A 108 -11.21 1.86 -7.67
C THR A 108 -12.05 2.81 -8.55
N ALA A 109 -11.51 3.99 -8.85
CA ALA A 109 -12.13 5.03 -9.68
C ALA A 109 -11.13 5.59 -10.70
N THR A 110 -10.11 4.80 -11.08
CA THR A 110 -9.29 5.08 -12.27
C THR A 110 -9.44 3.90 -13.23
N SER A 111 -10.63 3.76 -13.83
CA SER A 111 -10.79 2.92 -15.01
C SER A 111 -10.40 3.73 -16.25
N LYS A 112 -9.12 3.64 -16.64
CA LYS A 112 -8.76 3.65 -18.06
C LYS A 112 -8.74 2.20 -18.51
N THR A 113 -9.93 1.70 -18.83
CA THR A 113 -10.22 0.31 -19.20
C THR A 113 -9.34 -0.21 -20.35
N SER A 114 -8.80 -1.42 -20.18
CA SER A 114 -8.90 -2.44 -21.23
C SER A 114 -9.14 -3.83 -20.63
N PRO A 115 -9.89 -4.68 -21.36
CA PRO A 115 -10.70 -5.71 -20.76
C PRO A 115 -9.87 -6.96 -20.49
N ILE A 116 -10.09 -7.52 -19.31
CA ILE A 116 -9.79 -8.91 -18.97
C ILE A 116 -10.51 -9.77 -20.01
N VAL A 117 -9.75 -10.34 -20.95
CA VAL A 117 -10.26 -11.37 -21.85
C VAL A 117 -10.66 -12.55 -20.97
N SER A 118 -11.97 -12.70 -20.86
CA SER A 118 -12.63 -13.87 -20.31
C SER A 118 -12.20 -15.10 -21.09
N ASN A 119 -11.69 -16.10 -20.38
CA ASN A 119 -12.05 -17.47 -20.70
C ASN A 119 -11.96 -18.36 -19.47
N GLY A 120 -13.07 -19.03 -19.17
CA GLY A 120 -13.06 -20.21 -18.30
C GLY A 120 -13.73 -20.04 -16.94
N CYS A 121 -15.04 -19.75 -16.96
CA CYS A 121 -16.00 -20.16 -15.94
C CYS A 121 -15.54 -21.38 -15.09
N ARG A 122 -15.39 -21.21 -13.78
CA ARG A 122 -15.79 -22.20 -12.76
C ARG A 122 -15.80 -21.60 -11.34
N ARG A 123 -17.03 -21.44 -10.83
CA ARG A 123 -17.44 -21.43 -9.40
C ARG A 123 -16.92 -20.21 -8.60
N GLY A 124 -17.76 -19.30 -8.14
CA GLY A 124 -18.94 -19.58 -7.32
C GLY A 124 -18.50 -19.75 -5.86
N GLN A 125 -18.57 -18.64 -5.12
CA GLN A 125 -18.52 -18.49 -3.66
C GLN A 125 -17.15 -18.52 -2.95
N ALA A 126 -17.09 -17.63 -1.95
CA ALA A 126 -16.38 -17.74 -0.67
C ALA A 126 -15.13 -16.85 -0.48
N ILE A 127 -15.34 -15.54 -0.27
CA ILE A 127 -14.67 -14.79 0.81
C ILE A 127 -15.68 -13.77 1.38
N ALA A 128 -16.75 -14.29 1.98
CA ALA A 128 -17.49 -13.61 3.03
C ALA A 128 -17.47 -14.59 4.22
N MET A 129 -17.07 -14.09 5.39
CA MET A 129 -16.93 -14.75 6.71
C MET A 129 -15.49 -14.93 7.20
N ILE A 130 -15.01 -13.93 7.94
CA ILE A 130 -14.21 -14.16 9.15
C ILE A 130 -14.95 -13.43 10.29
N PRO A 131 -15.66 -14.13 11.19
CA PRO A 131 -16.30 -13.48 12.33
C PRO A 131 -15.25 -13.10 13.38
N ALA A 132 -15.29 -11.84 13.81
CA ALA A 132 -14.58 -11.35 14.98
C ALA A 132 -15.04 -12.13 16.23
N GLN A 133 -14.14 -12.92 16.82
CA GLN A 133 -14.39 -13.54 18.12
C GLN A 133 -14.13 -12.52 19.22
N THR A 134 -15.20 -11.90 19.69
CA THR A 134 -15.31 -11.32 21.03
C THR A 134 -15.15 -12.42 22.07
N ARG A 135 -14.13 -12.32 22.93
CA ARG A 135 -14.14 -12.93 24.25
C ARG A 135 -13.99 -11.86 25.32
N LEU A 136 -15.13 -11.50 25.90
CA LEU A 136 -15.23 -11.07 27.29
C LEU A 136 -14.70 -12.21 28.18
N ILE A 137 -13.87 -11.87 29.17
CA ILE A 137 -13.71 -12.64 30.39
C ILE A 137 -13.84 -11.65 31.55
N CYS A 138 -14.66 -12.07 32.52
CA CYS A 138 -15.05 -11.40 33.76
C CYS A 138 -13.89 -10.94 34.63
#